data_AF-A0A7S2FQJ7-F1
#
_entry.id   AF-A0A7S2FQJ7-F1
#
_cell.length_a   1.000
_cell.length_b   1.000
_cell.length_c   1.000
_cell.angle_alpha   90.00
_cell.angle_beta   90.00
_cell.angle_gamma   90.00
#
_symmetry.space_group_name_H-M   'P 1'
#
loop_
_entity.id
_entity.type
_entity.pdbx_description
1 polymer ?
#
loop_
_entity_poly.entity_id
_entity_poly.type
_entity_poly.pdbx_seq_one_letter_code
_entity_poly.pdbx_strand_id
1 'polypeptide(L)'
;DREGGGGQGGASSARGGSSEAGDGGNAVFAIETALRRSIEEGCEGLMLKRLDGQYEPSWGTRRSAAWVKCKKDYIDGMGDSVDLVPIGGWRGMGRKKRWISPWLMATYDPHTGTLGSVCRCMSGFSDVFYREATIRYLGGE
;
A
#
# COMPACT_ATOMS: atom_id res chain seq x y z
N ASP A 1 47.48 -20.87 44.57
CA ASP A 1 48.75 -20.74 43.86
C ASP A 1 48.61 -19.92 42.60
N ARG A 2 49.49 -18.94 42.50
CA ARG A 2 49.61 -17.89 41.51
C ARG A 2 50.93 -18.15 40.81
N GLU A 3 50.94 -18.20 39.48
CA GLU A 3 52.07 -17.95 38.55
C GLU A 3 51.48 -18.19 37.14
N GLY A 4 51.40 -17.24 36.21
CA GLY A 4 52.45 -16.35 35.70
C GLY A 4 53.22 -17.11 34.60
N GLY A 5 53.39 -16.69 33.35
CA GLY A 5 53.07 -15.49 32.59
C GLY A 5 53.87 -15.51 31.26
N GLY A 6 53.49 -14.67 30.29
CA GLY A 6 54.28 -14.26 29.10
C GLY A 6 54.14 -15.17 27.86
N GLY A 7 54.00 -14.68 26.62
CA GLY A 7 54.02 -13.34 26.04
C GLY A 7 54.55 -13.39 24.58
N GLN A 8 54.00 -12.54 23.70
CA GLN A 8 54.42 -12.17 22.31
C GLN A 8 54.10 -13.19 21.21
N GLY A 9 53.69 -12.84 19.98
CA GLY A 9 53.37 -11.61 19.25
C GLY A 9 52.74 -12.05 17.91
N GLY A 10 51.68 -11.41 17.40
CA GLY A 10 51.80 -10.41 16.34
C GLY A 10 51.74 -11.02 14.92
N ALA A 11 50.57 -11.03 14.29
CA ALA A 11 50.43 -10.95 12.83
C ALA A 11 49.03 -10.45 12.47
N SER A 12 49.04 -9.26 11.88
CA SER A 12 47.96 -8.56 11.20
C SER A 12 47.19 -9.42 10.19
N SER A 13 45.87 -9.33 10.23
CA SER A 13 45.08 -9.26 9.00
C SER A 13 43.82 -8.44 9.27
N ALA A 14 43.97 -7.14 9.04
CA ALA A 14 42.85 -6.29 8.70
C ALA A 14 42.13 -6.88 7.47
N ARG A 15 40.92 -7.37 7.68
CA ARG A 15 39.85 -7.35 6.67
C ARG A 15 38.71 -6.65 7.40
N GLY A 16 38.70 -5.32 7.42
CA GLY A 16 38.45 -4.55 6.21
C GLY A 16 36.96 -4.64 5.99
N GLY A 17 36.22 -3.70 6.58
CA GLY A 17 34.80 -3.56 6.32
C GLY A 17 34.60 -3.35 4.82
N SER A 18 33.88 -4.27 4.20
CA SER A 18 33.22 -4.01 2.93
C SER A 18 31.81 -3.59 3.28
N SER A 19 31.62 -2.27 3.32
CA SER A 19 30.33 -1.62 3.17
C SER A 19 29.58 -2.24 1.99
N GLU A 20 28.53 -3.03 2.27
CA GLU A 20 27.55 -3.44 1.26
C GLU A 20 26.65 -2.25 0.91
N ALA A 21 27.24 -1.28 0.21
CA ALA A 21 26.54 -0.18 -0.41
C ALA A 21 26.82 -0.26 -1.91
N GLY A 22 25.97 -0.98 -2.67
CA GLY A 22 26.16 -1.09 -4.11
C GLY A 22 25.12 -1.86 -4.95
N ASP A 23 24.35 -2.80 -4.39
CA ASP A 23 23.47 -3.67 -5.21
C ASP A 23 21.98 -3.26 -5.24
N GLY A 24 21.55 -2.42 -4.30
CA GLY A 24 20.14 -2.02 -4.19
C GLY A 24 19.59 -1.31 -5.43
N GLY A 25 20.42 -0.56 -6.16
CA GLY A 25 20.01 0.15 -7.38
C GLY A 25 19.64 -0.78 -8.54
N ASN A 26 20.36 -1.88 -8.71
CA ASN A 26 20.09 -2.87 -9.76
C ASN A 26 18.82 -3.66 -9.45
N ALA A 27 18.66 -4.09 -8.20
CA ALA A 27 17.48 -4.84 -7.75
C ALA A 27 16.18 -4.04 -7.91
N VAL A 28 16.20 -2.75 -7.54
CA VAL A 28 15.02 -1.87 -7.71
C VAL A 28 14.67 -1.70 -9.20
N PHE A 29 15.67 -1.48 -10.06
CA PHE A 29 15.47 -1.37 -11.50
C PHE A 29 14.89 -2.65 -12.11
N ALA A 30 15.38 -3.82 -11.69
CA ALA A 30 14.88 -5.11 -12.13
C ALA A 30 13.40 -5.33 -11.73
N ILE A 31 13.03 -4.96 -10.50
CA ILE A 31 11.64 -5.05 -10.01
C ILE A 31 10.74 -4.09 -10.78
N GLU A 32 11.18 -2.85 -11.01
CA GLU A 32 10.41 -1.87 -11.78
C GLU A 32 10.17 -2.35 -13.21
N THR A 33 11.22 -2.87 -13.86
CA THR A 33 11.13 -3.41 -15.22
C THR A 33 10.16 -4.61 -15.29
N ALA A 34 10.26 -5.52 -14.32
CA ALA A 34 9.35 -6.66 -14.22
C ALA A 34 7.89 -6.22 -13.97
N LEU A 35 7.69 -5.17 -13.16
CA LEU A 35 6.36 -4.65 -12.89
C LEU A 35 5.74 -4.04 -14.14
N ARG A 36 6.47 -3.18 -14.85
CA ARG A 36 6.01 -2.57 -16.11
C ARG A 36 5.62 -3.63 -17.13
N ARG A 37 6.47 -4.64 -17.32
CA ARG A 37 6.18 -5.77 -18.20
C ARG A 37 4.91 -6.52 -17.78
N SER A 38 4.73 -6.78 -16.48
CA SER A 38 3.52 -7.47 -16.00
C SER A 38 2.24 -6.66 -16.30
N ILE A 39 2.31 -5.34 -16.21
CA ILE A 39 1.20 -4.44 -16.51
C ILE A 39 0.90 -4.45 -18.02
N GLU A 40 1.93 -4.41 -18.87
CA GLU A 40 1.79 -4.52 -20.33
C GLU A 40 1.18 -5.87 -20.76
N GLU A 41 1.52 -6.94 -20.04
CA GLU A 41 0.92 -8.27 -20.22
C GLU A 41 -0.50 -8.38 -19.61
N GLY A 42 -1.05 -7.31 -19.04
CA GLY A 42 -2.40 -7.25 -18.49
C GLY A 42 -2.57 -7.89 -17.09
N CYS A 43 -1.47 -8.14 -16.38
CA CYS A 43 -1.51 -8.64 -15.00
C CYS A 43 -1.76 -7.51 -13.98
N GLU A 44 -2.31 -7.84 -12.80
CA GLU A 44 -2.56 -6.85 -11.73
C GLU A 44 -1.25 -6.27 -11.12
N GLY A 45 -0.15 -7.02 -11.19
CA GLY A 45 1.15 -6.66 -10.64
C GLY A 45 1.98 -7.88 -10.22
N LEU A 46 2.92 -7.68 -9.30
CA LEU A 46 3.88 -8.70 -8.86
C LEU A 46 3.56 -9.25 -7.46
N MET A 47 3.89 -10.53 -7.28
CA MET A 47 3.96 -11.18 -5.97
C MET A 47 5.42 -11.35 -5.56
N LEU A 48 5.89 -10.55 -4.61
CA LEU A 48 7.24 -10.65 -4.07
C LEU A 48 7.23 -11.68 -2.94
N LYS A 49 8.05 -12.73 -3.07
CA LYS A 49 8.16 -13.81 -2.09
C LYS A 49 9.60 -13.88 -1.59
N ARG A 50 9.74 -13.88 -0.27
CA ARG A 50 11.02 -14.20 0.37
C ARG A 50 11.39 -15.64 0.10
N LEU A 51 12.61 -15.87 -0.42
CA LEU A 51 13.12 -17.23 -0.69
C LEU A 51 13.43 -18.00 0.60
N ASP A 52 13.73 -17.29 1.67
CA ASP A 52 13.96 -17.83 3.02
C ASP A 52 12.67 -17.90 3.86
N GLY A 53 11.53 -17.48 3.31
CA GLY A 53 10.24 -17.49 3.99
C GLY A 53 9.63 -18.88 4.04
N GLN A 54 9.32 -19.37 5.24
CA GLN A 54 8.50 -20.57 5.41
C GLN A 54 7.06 -20.29 4.92
N TYR A 55 6.40 -21.32 4.37
CA TYR A 55 4.99 -21.23 4.05
C TYR A 55 4.19 -21.23 5.36
N GLU A 56 3.73 -20.06 5.77
CA GLU A 56 2.82 -19.89 6.90
C GLU A 56 1.39 -19.75 6.39
N PRO A 57 0.53 -20.78 6.56
CA PRO A 57 -0.90 -20.60 6.36
C PRO A 57 -1.36 -19.49 7.30
N SER A 58 -2.03 -18.47 6.78
CA SER A 58 -2.56 -17.40 7.61
C SER A 58 -3.68 -17.96 8.50
N TRP A 59 -3.35 -18.36 9.72
CA TRP A 59 -4.38 -18.64 10.73
C TRP A 59 -4.94 -17.30 11.22
N GLY A 60 -6.20 -17.01 10.86
CA GLY A 60 -6.88 -15.78 11.24
C GLY A 60 -6.39 -14.53 10.49
N THR A 61 -6.22 -13.41 11.20
CA THR A 61 -5.90 -12.09 10.61
C THR A 61 -4.39 -11.84 10.40
N ARG A 62 -3.54 -12.80 10.74
CA ARG A 62 -2.08 -12.65 10.67
C ARG A 62 -1.64 -12.78 9.21
N ARG A 63 -1.37 -11.63 8.57
CA ARG A 63 -0.71 -11.60 7.25
C ARG A 63 0.78 -11.85 7.46
N SER A 64 1.34 -12.84 6.79
CA SER A 64 2.80 -13.04 6.78
C SER A 64 3.45 -11.96 5.92
N ALA A 65 4.55 -11.38 6.41
CA ALA A 65 5.35 -10.44 5.62
C ALA A 65 6.21 -11.14 4.55
N ALA A 66 6.14 -12.47 4.47
CA ALA A 66 6.88 -13.26 3.51
C ALA A 66 6.41 -13.03 2.07
N TRP A 67 5.13 -12.70 1.88
CA TRP A 67 4.51 -12.53 0.57
C TRP A 67 3.90 -11.13 0.46
N VAL A 68 4.47 -10.29 -0.40
CA VAL A 68 4.04 -8.90 -0.59
C VAL A 68 3.43 -8.75 -1.99
N LYS A 69 2.25 -8.12 -2.05
CA LYS A 69 1.58 -7.75 -3.29
C LYS A 69 2.09 -6.36 -3.73
N CYS A 70 2.71 -6.28 -4.89
CA CYS A 70 3.06 -5.02 -5.54
C CYS A 70 2.10 -4.80 -6.71
N LYS A 71 1.14 -3.89 -6.57
CA LYS A 71 0.14 -3.58 -7.60
C LYS A 71 0.39 -2.19 -8.18
N LYS A 72 -0.05 -1.97 -9.43
CA LYS A 72 -0.01 -0.64 -10.06
C LYS A 72 -0.71 0.43 -9.21
N ASP A 73 -1.82 0.05 -8.56
CA ASP A 73 -2.68 0.95 -7.78
C ASP A 73 -2.01 1.49 -6.50
N TYR A 74 -0.88 0.90 -6.09
CA TYR A 74 -0.13 1.34 -4.92
C TYR A 74 0.95 2.37 -5.26
N ILE A 75 1.24 2.57 -6.54
CA ILE A 75 2.27 3.51 -6.99
C ILE A 75 1.59 4.79 -7.44
N ASP A 76 2.00 5.89 -6.82
CA ASP A 76 1.48 7.21 -7.12
C ASP A 76 1.73 7.57 -8.59
N GLY A 77 0.69 8.08 -9.27
CA GLY A 77 0.71 8.41 -10.69
C GLY A 77 0.60 7.24 -11.69
N MET A 78 0.57 5.98 -11.25
CA MET A 78 0.35 4.80 -12.13
C MET A 78 -1.05 4.18 -12.01
N GLY A 79 -1.80 4.54 -10.98
CA GLY A 79 -3.20 4.15 -10.81
C GLY A 79 -4.14 5.02 -11.64
N ASP A 80 -5.23 4.42 -12.13
CA ASP A 80 -6.30 5.16 -12.81
C ASP A 80 -7.06 6.01 -11.78
N SER A 81 -7.08 7.32 -11.97
CA SER A 81 -7.85 8.26 -11.13
C SER A 81 -8.91 8.96 -11.96
N VAL A 82 -10.09 9.16 -11.35
CA VAL A 82 -11.22 9.83 -11.99
C VAL A 82 -11.86 10.81 -11.01
N ASP A 83 -12.19 12.00 -11.52
CA ASP A 83 -12.92 13.01 -10.76
C ASP A 83 -14.42 12.75 -10.85
N LEU A 84 -15.05 12.53 -9.68
CA LEU A 84 -16.46 12.20 -9.59
C LEU A 84 -17.18 13.16 -8.65
N VAL A 85 -18.44 13.45 -8.96
CA VAL A 85 -19.33 14.31 -8.17
C VAL A 85 -20.15 13.45 -7.20
N PRO A 86 -20.17 13.74 -5.88
CA PRO A 86 -21.07 13.08 -4.96
C PRO A 86 -22.51 13.56 -5.18
N ILE A 87 -23.41 12.65 -5.54
CA ILE A 87 -24.83 12.95 -5.85
C ILE A 87 -25.80 12.40 -4.80
N GLY A 88 -25.32 11.62 -3.83
CA GLY A 88 -26.14 11.08 -2.76
C GLY A 88 -25.32 10.24 -1.79
N GLY A 89 -25.98 9.73 -0.75
CA GLY A 89 -25.33 8.85 0.22
C GLY A 89 -26.34 8.13 1.11
N TRP A 90 -25.87 7.06 1.74
CA TRP A 90 -26.65 6.26 2.68
C TRP A 90 -26.19 6.49 4.10
N ARG A 91 -27.07 6.24 5.08
CA ARG A 91 -26.66 6.18 6.47
C ARG A 91 -25.79 4.95 6.69
N GLY A 92 -24.61 5.15 7.26
CA GLY A 92 -23.65 4.08 7.48
C GLY A 92 -24.14 3.03 8.48
N MET A 93 -23.42 1.91 8.52
CA MET A 93 -23.66 0.79 9.44
C MET A 93 -22.38 0.46 10.22
N GLY A 94 -22.50 -0.24 11.35
CA GLY A 94 -21.36 -0.63 12.18
C GLY A 94 -20.53 0.56 12.66
N ARG A 95 -19.21 0.56 12.37
CA ARG A 95 -18.29 1.66 12.72
C ARG A 95 -18.76 3.01 12.19
N LYS A 96 -19.41 3.03 11.03
CA LYS A 96 -19.85 4.26 10.33
C LYS A 96 -21.31 4.63 10.58
N LYS A 97 -21.96 4.04 11.59
CA LYS A 97 -23.40 4.30 11.89
C LYS A 97 -23.75 5.78 12.09
N ARG A 98 -22.76 6.57 12.49
CA ARG A 98 -22.89 8.00 12.77
C ARG A 98 -22.73 8.88 11.52
N TRP A 99 -22.29 8.33 10.40
CA TRP A 99 -21.90 9.11 9.22
C TRP A 99 -22.64 8.69 7.95
N ILE A 100 -22.61 9.57 6.95
CA ILE A 100 -23.01 9.24 5.58
C ILE A 100 -21.91 8.39 4.94
N SER A 101 -22.25 7.12 4.65
CA SER A 101 -21.38 6.17 3.95
C SER A 101 -22.22 4.94 3.56
N PRO A 102 -22.12 4.41 2.32
CA PRO A 102 -21.34 4.93 1.20
C PRO A 102 -21.89 6.23 0.60
N TRP A 103 -21.03 6.89 -0.18
CA TRP A 103 -21.39 7.97 -1.10
C TRP A 103 -21.70 7.42 -2.49
N LEU A 104 -22.74 7.94 -3.15
CA LEU A 104 -23.02 7.69 -4.56
C LEU A 104 -22.29 8.75 -5.40
N MET A 105 -21.41 8.28 -6.27
CA MET A 105 -20.56 9.12 -7.13
C MET A 105 -21.04 9.05 -8.57
N ALA A 106 -20.96 10.18 -9.29
CA ALA A 106 -21.39 10.30 -10.68
C ALA A 106 -20.40 11.10 -11.54
N THR A 107 -20.41 10.83 -12.84
CA THR A 107 -19.72 11.65 -13.86
C THR A 107 -20.71 12.58 -14.54
N TYR A 108 -20.21 13.71 -15.04
CA TYR A 108 -20.99 14.62 -15.88
C TYR A 108 -20.84 14.27 -17.35
N ASP A 109 -21.96 14.08 -18.04
CA ASP A 109 -22.00 13.93 -19.49
C ASP A 109 -22.30 15.29 -20.15
N PRO A 110 -21.35 15.90 -20.89
CA PRO A 110 -21.54 17.19 -21.53
C PRO A 110 -22.53 17.15 -22.70
N HIS A 111 -22.81 15.97 -23.28
CA HIS A 111 -23.71 15.85 -24.43
C HIS A 111 -25.18 15.85 -24.01
N THR A 112 -25.51 15.15 -22.93
CA THR A 112 -26.88 15.09 -22.39
C THR A 112 -27.13 16.13 -21.30
N GLY A 113 -26.06 16.69 -20.71
CA GLY A 113 -26.14 17.60 -19.58
C GLY A 113 -26.58 16.91 -18.28
N THR A 114 -26.47 15.59 -18.20
CA THR A 114 -26.96 14.79 -17.07
C THR A 114 -25.81 14.18 -16.25
N LEU A 115 -26.10 13.82 -14.99
CA LEU A 115 -25.16 13.11 -14.12
C LEU A 115 -25.43 11.60 -14.19
N GLY A 116 -24.46 10.85 -14.70
CA GLY A 116 -24.50 9.40 -14.74
C GLY A 116 -23.88 8.79 -13.48
N SER A 117 -24.64 8.04 -12.70
CA SER A 117 -24.11 7.36 -11.52
C SER A 117 -23.10 6.27 -11.90
N VAL A 118 -21.97 6.20 -11.19
CA VAL A 118 -20.86 5.28 -11.51
C VAL A 118 -20.66 4.24 -10.40
N CYS A 119 -20.40 4.69 -9.18
CA CYS A 119 -20.03 3.76 -8.11
C CYS A 119 -20.44 4.27 -6.73
N ARG A 120 -20.41 3.34 -5.76
CA ARG A 120 -20.55 3.64 -4.34
C ARG A 120 -19.18 3.69 -3.70
N CYS A 121 -18.76 4.86 -3.20
CA CYS A 121 -17.51 5.01 -2.49
C CYS A 121 -17.71 4.76 -0.98
N MET A 122 -17.12 3.68 -0.48
CA MET A 122 -17.23 3.24 0.92
C MET A 122 -16.03 3.58 1.78
N SER A 123 -14.85 3.82 1.21
CA SER A 123 -13.58 3.96 1.93
C SER A 123 -12.62 4.88 1.17
N GLY A 124 -11.55 5.33 1.83
CA GLY A 124 -10.57 6.26 1.26
C GLY A 124 -10.63 7.67 1.87
N PHE A 125 -11.75 8.03 2.50
CA PHE A 125 -11.88 9.29 3.23
C PHE A 125 -11.44 9.20 4.69
N SER A 126 -10.98 10.33 5.22
CA SER A 126 -10.66 10.48 6.64
C SER A 126 -11.93 10.51 7.50
N ASP A 127 -11.79 10.16 8.77
CA ASP A 127 -12.90 10.24 9.73
C ASP A 127 -13.37 11.70 9.94
N VAL A 128 -12.47 12.69 9.75
CA VAL A 128 -12.80 14.12 9.74
C VAL A 128 -13.73 14.45 8.58
N PHE A 129 -13.42 14.00 7.37
CA PHE A 129 -14.26 14.21 6.19
C PHE A 129 -15.67 13.63 6.39
N TYR A 130 -15.79 12.40 6.91
CA TYR A 130 -17.10 11.79 7.17
C TYR A 130 -17.93 12.61 8.15
N ARG A 131 -17.31 13.13 9.21
CA ARG A 131 -17.98 13.96 10.21
C ARG A 131 -18.47 15.27 9.59
N GLU A 132 -17.57 16.03 8.96
CA GLU A 132 -17.90 17.34 8.38
C GLU A 132 -18.96 17.23 7.28
N ALA A 133 -18.84 16.23 6.40
CA ALA A 133 -19.85 16.00 5.37
C ALA A 133 -21.20 15.63 5.98
N THR A 134 -21.22 14.80 7.02
CA THR A 134 -22.47 14.43 7.70
C THR A 134 -23.14 15.65 8.35
N ILE A 135 -22.37 16.49 9.04
CA ILE A 135 -22.88 17.75 9.62
C ILE A 135 -23.41 18.66 8.51
N ARG A 136 -22.64 18.82 7.41
CA ARG A 136 -23.00 19.71 6.30
C ARG A 136 -24.31 19.31 5.61
N TYR A 137 -24.54 18.02 5.40
CA TYR A 137 -25.66 17.54 4.58
C TYR A 137 -26.87 17.03 5.38
N LEU A 138 -26.66 16.53 6.60
CA LEU A 138 -27.74 16.02 7.46
C LEU A 138 -27.97 16.86 8.73
N GLY A 139 -27.11 17.82 9.04
CA GLY A 139 -27.25 18.67 10.24
C GLY A 139 -27.12 17.92 11.57
N GLY A 140 -26.64 16.66 11.55
CA GLY A 140 -26.51 15.83 12.74
C GLY A 140 -25.09 15.83 13.31
N GLU A 141 -24.98 15.91 14.65
CA GLU A 141 -23.74 15.72 15.42
C GLU A 141 -23.26 14.26 15.47
#